data_AF-A0AA39HQQ5-F1
#
_entry.id   AF-A0AA39HQQ5-F1
#
_cell.length_a   1.000
_cell.length_b   1.000
_cell.length_c   1.000
_cell.angle_alpha   90.00
_cell.angle_beta   90.00
_cell.angle_gamma   90.00
#
_symmetry.space_group_name_H-M   'P 1'
#
loop_
_entity.id
_entity.type
_entity.pdbx_description
1 polymer ?
#
loop_
_entity_poly.entity_id
_entity_poly.type
_entity_poly.pdbx_seq_one_letter_code
_entity_poly.pdbx_strand_id
1 'polypeptide(L)'
;MPVCKACYNRCAVGRNFGAETCASCAAFFRRTVRLKIVYPCKNDFYSCSKDAVRCVSAIHACRKCRFDRCIELGMNPGLVQSARRTHEKPELRQVDLLPAFNKEFPLISSTVRALRFAFEGHRPAVGNNRALIKGTSEHGNGFLSHSDYKQFVLPVCRDFRQMLDLTPIVGDLTKEVKDSIFRNSVCLYTLVVQIFYNIKHHPVGLDHDKKMYFLPNVYFDVDPEKLFFFVATQTGEGKSLARMDDFANIAKQMTSDLQFLHKVGLQSSDLYLTEEDIAALLLLIILQSNVGSQSPVKGLKAVWKELDLYYRLTRRDPSQWGNLLFLLSNMQTHVTNYRKFRKLLNVYYGRVMMDDIEEGVDPDKTIARLLHECHVN
;
A
#
# COMPACT_ATOMS: atom_id res chain seq x y z
N MET A 1 -27.31 7.20 7.60
CA MET A 1 -27.19 6.11 8.60
C MET A 1 -26.12 6.46 9.64
N PRO A 2 -26.38 6.22 10.93
CA PRO A 2 -25.44 6.45 12.03
C PRO A 2 -24.24 5.46 12.00
N VAL A 3 -23.23 5.74 12.82
CA VAL A 3 -22.03 4.89 12.96
C VAL A 3 -22.16 4.04 14.23
N CYS A 4 -22.01 2.73 14.11
CA CYS A 4 -22.01 1.82 15.27
C CYS A 4 -20.72 1.99 16.08
N LYS A 5 -20.80 2.31 17.38
CA LYS A 5 -19.59 2.54 18.19
C LYS A 5 -18.77 1.27 18.48
N ALA A 6 -19.35 0.08 18.31
CA ALA A 6 -18.65 -1.19 18.53
C ALA A 6 -17.76 -1.57 17.34
N CYS A 7 -18.25 -1.39 16.10
CA CYS A 7 -17.52 -1.77 14.88
C CYS A 7 -17.20 -0.60 13.95
N TYR A 8 -17.56 0.63 14.30
CA TYR A 8 -17.32 1.85 13.53
C TYR A 8 -17.80 1.87 12.07
N ASN A 9 -18.56 0.87 11.63
CA ASN A 9 -19.24 0.85 10.32
C ASN A 9 -20.49 1.74 10.33
N ARG A 10 -20.76 2.41 9.20
CA ARG A 10 -22.04 3.10 8.94
C ARG A 10 -23.12 2.05 8.71
N CYS A 11 -24.10 1.99 9.59
CA CYS A 11 -25.18 1.00 9.54
C CYS A 11 -26.35 1.44 10.42
N ALA A 12 -27.51 0.80 10.24
CA ALA A 12 -28.61 0.97 11.17
C ALA A 12 -28.19 0.46 12.56
N VAL A 13 -28.38 1.30 13.58
CA VAL A 13 -28.12 0.97 14.98
C VAL A 13 -29.44 0.83 15.71
N GLY A 14 -29.48 -0.07 16.69
CA GLY A 14 -30.62 -0.26 17.56
C GLY A 14 -30.16 -0.78 18.91
N ARG A 15 -31.09 -0.85 19.87
CA ARG A 15 -30.78 -1.32 21.22
C ARG A 15 -30.65 -2.84 21.22
N ASN A 16 -29.44 -3.34 21.45
CA ASN A 16 -29.09 -4.76 21.46
C ASN A 16 -28.35 -5.11 22.75
N PHE A 17 -28.88 -6.07 23.52
CA PHE A 17 -28.28 -6.56 24.76
C PHE A 17 -27.87 -5.46 25.75
N GLY A 18 -28.59 -4.33 25.80
CA GLY A 18 -28.33 -3.23 26.74
C GLY A 18 -27.66 -2.00 26.15
N ALA A 19 -27.10 -2.07 24.92
CA ALA A 19 -26.39 -0.96 24.29
C ALA A 19 -26.87 -0.67 22.85
N GLU A 20 -26.64 0.56 22.36
CA GLU A 20 -26.89 0.91 20.96
C GLU A 20 -25.79 0.38 20.05
N THR A 21 -26.09 -0.68 19.29
CA THR A 21 -25.15 -1.31 18.34
C THR A 21 -25.88 -1.80 17.09
N CYS A 22 -25.14 -2.14 16.04
CA CYS A 22 -25.72 -2.69 14.82
C CYS A 22 -26.04 -4.19 14.94
N ALA A 23 -26.90 -4.69 14.06
CA ALA A 23 -27.32 -6.10 14.03
C ALA A 23 -26.13 -7.08 13.93
N SER A 24 -25.08 -6.73 13.17
CA SER A 24 -23.87 -7.56 13.05
C SER A 24 -23.09 -7.66 14.37
N CYS A 25 -23.05 -6.60 15.18
CA CYS A 25 -22.46 -6.62 16.51
C CYS A 25 -23.31 -7.38 17.52
N ALA A 26 -24.64 -7.29 17.42
CA ALA A 26 -25.56 -8.10 18.20
C ALA A 26 -25.37 -9.61 17.93
N ALA A 27 -25.27 -10.01 16.67
CA ALA A 27 -25.03 -11.40 16.29
C ALA A 27 -23.66 -11.91 16.76
N PHE A 28 -22.61 -11.09 16.59
CA PHE A 28 -21.26 -11.38 17.09
C PHE A 28 -21.26 -11.60 18.61
N PHE A 29 -21.79 -10.65 19.38
CA PHE A 29 -21.84 -10.72 20.84
C PHE A 29 -22.60 -11.95 21.34
N ARG A 30 -23.79 -12.22 20.77
CA ARG A 30 -24.58 -13.41 21.10
C ARG A 30 -23.81 -14.70 20.86
N ARG A 31 -23.07 -14.80 19.75
CA ARG A 31 -22.27 -15.99 19.43
C ARG A 31 -21.10 -16.16 20.41
N THR A 32 -20.38 -15.08 20.70
CA THR A 32 -19.25 -15.09 21.64
C THR A 32 -19.68 -15.54 23.03
N VAL A 33 -20.79 -14.99 23.54
CA VAL A 33 -21.32 -15.34 24.88
C VAL A 33 -21.87 -16.77 24.91
N ARG A 34 -22.70 -17.18 23.94
CA ARG A 34 -23.29 -18.53 23.93
C ARG A 34 -22.25 -19.64 23.83
N LEU A 35 -21.21 -19.43 23.02
CA LEU A 35 -20.15 -20.41 22.81
C LEU A 35 -18.98 -20.24 23.77
N LYS A 36 -19.06 -19.28 24.72
CA LYS A 36 -17.98 -18.94 25.67
C LYS A 36 -16.62 -18.77 24.96
N ILE A 37 -16.61 -18.12 23.80
CA ILE A 37 -15.39 -17.98 22.99
C ILE A 37 -14.50 -16.93 23.63
N VAL A 38 -13.27 -17.33 23.97
CA VAL A 38 -12.21 -16.40 24.37
C VAL A 38 -11.38 -16.09 23.14
N TYR A 39 -11.39 -14.84 22.68
CA TYR A 39 -10.54 -14.40 21.58
C TYR A 39 -9.18 -13.96 22.13
N PRO A 40 -8.05 -14.45 21.58
CA PRO A 40 -6.77 -13.83 21.84
C PRO A 40 -6.74 -12.42 21.22
N CYS A 41 -6.18 -11.47 21.95
CA CYS A 41 -5.86 -10.16 21.36
C CYS A 41 -4.74 -10.35 20.34
N LYS A 42 -4.81 -9.58 19.23
CA LYS A 42 -3.73 -9.57 18.25
C LYS A 42 -2.54 -8.72 18.69
N ASN A 43 -2.71 -7.87 19.72
CA ASN A 43 -1.72 -6.89 20.21
C ASN A 43 -1.04 -6.13 19.06
N ASP A 44 -1.86 -5.78 18.08
CA ASP A 44 -1.44 -5.25 16.80
C ASP A 44 -2.17 -3.93 16.61
N PHE A 45 -1.40 -2.84 16.46
CA PHE A 45 -1.94 -1.49 16.36
C PHE A 45 -3.05 -1.39 15.29
N TYR A 46 -2.85 -2.05 14.16
CA TYR A 46 -3.77 -2.03 13.01
C TYR A 46 -5.05 -2.83 13.17
N SER A 47 -5.06 -3.90 13.96
CA SER A 47 -6.26 -4.70 14.21
C SER A 47 -6.99 -4.24 15.46
N CYS A 48 -6.27 -3.61 16.39
CA CYS A 48 -6.75 -3.25 17.72
C CYS A 48 -7.14 -1.77 17.87
N SER A 49 -6.70 -0.87 16.97
CA SER A 49 -7.09 0.55 17.01
C SER A 49 -8.58 0.77 16.72
N LYS A 50 -9.07 1.98 17.02
CA LYS A 50 -10.46 2.38 16.72
C LYS A 50 -10.67 2.54 15.20
N ASP A 51 -9.65 3.01 14.48
CA ASP A 51 -9.70 3.23 13.03
C ASP A 51 -9.53 1.93 12.22
N ALA A 52 -8.95 0.88 12.83
CA ALA A 52 -8.88 -0.49 12.29
C ALA A 52 -10.20 -1.04 11.77
N VAL A 53 -11.33 -0.59 12.32
CA VAL A 53 -12.65 -1.15 11.98
C VAL A 53 -13.41 -0.28 10.97
N ARG A 54 -12.90 0.93 10.67
CA ARG A 54 -13.41 1.79 9.59
C ARG A 54 -12.74 1.50 8.26
N CYS A 55 -11.45 1.19 8.31
CA CYS A 55 -10.60 1.10 7.12
C CYS A 55 -10.20 -0.32 6.78
N VAL A 56 -10.60 -1.33 7.55
CA VAL A 56 -10.31 -2.72 7.23
C VAL A 56 -11.61 -3.49 7.24
N SER A 57 -11.85 -4.32 6.22
CA SER A 57 -13.01 -5.22 6.22
C SER A 57 -13.14 -5.88 7.60
N ALA A 58 -14.36 -5.94 8.14
CA ALA A 58 -14.63 -6.39 9.52
C ALA A 58 -14.08 -7.80 9.86
N ILE A 59 -13.56 -8.51 8.86
CA ILE A 59 -12.86 -9.80 8.93
C ILE A 59 -11.49 -9.67 9.61
N HIS A 60 -10.78 -8.56 9.45
CA HIS A 60 -9.42 -8.41 9.97
C HIS A 60 -9.35 -7.67 11.31
N ALA A 61 -10.39 -6.93 11.70
CA ALA A 61 -10.48 -6.27 13.00
C ALA A 61 -10.33 -7.28 14.17
N CYS A 62 -9.64 -6.89 15.23
CA CYS A 62 -9.39 -7.75 16.38
C CYS A 62 -10.71 -8.12 17.08
N ARG A 63 -11.04 -9.42 17.08
CA ARG A 63 -12.28 -9.94 17.69
C ARG A 63 -12.31 -9.71 19.19
N LYS A 64 -11.15 -9.77 19.87
CA LYS A 64 -11.03 -9.45 21.30
C LYS A 64 -11.38 -7.99 21.55
N CYS A 65 -10.69 -7.04 20.90
CA CYS A 65 -10.97 -5.61 21.06
C CYS A 65 -12.40 -5.23 20.64
N ARG A 66 -12.99 -5.91 19.65
CA ARG A 66 -14.40 -5.72 19.28
C ARG A 66 -15.34 -6.19 20.39
N PHE A 67 -15.06 -7.34 20.99
CA PHE A 67 -15.86 -7.86 22.11
C PHE A 67 -15.73 -6.98 23.35
N ASP A 68 -14.53 -6.52 23.66
CA ASP A 68 -14.29 -5.59 24.78
C ASP A 68 -15.05 -4.28 24.58
N ARG A 69 -15.02 -3.71 23.37
CA ARG A 69 -15.84 -2.54 23.02
C ARG A 69 -17.34 -2.78 23.18
N CYS A 70 -17.84 -3.96 22.83
CA CYS A 70 -19.25 -4.30 23.07
C CYS A 70 -19.57 -4.23 24.58
N ILE A 71 -18.70 -4.78 25.43
CA ILE A 71 -18.84 -4.74 26.88
C ILE A 71 -18.75 -3.30 27.41
N GLU A 72 -17.76 -2.52 26.97
CA GLU A 72 -17.57 -1.10 27.35
C GLU A 72 -18.77 -0.23 26.99
N LEU A 73 -19.44 -0.53 25.86
CA LEU A 73 -20.66 0.16 25.45
C LEU A 73 -21.90 -0.24 26.26
N GLY A 74 -21.79 -1.23 27.14
CA GLY A 74 -22.87 -1.71 28.00
C GLY A 74 -23.65 -2.90 27.46
N MET A 75 -23.10 -3.66 26.48
CA MET A 75 -23.72 -4.94 26.11
C MET A 75 -23.53 -5.94 27.25
N ASN A 76 -24.64 -6.43 27.80
CA ASN A 76 -24.64 -7.30 28.97
C ASN A 76 -24.75 -8.78 28.54
N PRO A 77 -23.75 -9.63 28.86
CA PRO A 77 -23.80 -11.07 28.59
C PRO A 77 -25.02 -11.77 29.22
N GLY A 78 -25.52 -11.29 30.36
CA GLY A 78 -26.69 -11.84 31.05
C GLY A 78 -28.01 -11.68 30.27
N LEU A 79 -28.07 -10.77 29.30
CA LEU A 79 -29.23 -10.60 28.41
C LEU A 79 -29.21 -11.57 27.21
N VAL A 80 -28.14 -12.38 27.07
CA VAL A 80 -28.07 -13.44 26.07
C VAL A 80 -28.75 -14.68 26.63
N GLN A 81 -29.92 -15.02 26.10
CA GLN A 81 -30.66 -16.23 26.48
C GLN A 81 -29.76 -17.48 26.41
N SER A 82 -29.84 -18.32 27.44
CA SER A 82 -29.11 -19.58 27.51
C SER A 82 -29.56 -20.53 26.39
N ALA A 83 -28.63 -21.33 25.87
CA ALA A 83 -28.95 -22.32 24.85
C ALA A 83 -30.01 -23.31 25.38
N ARG A 84 -30.99 -23.69 24.54
CA ARG A 84 -31.80 -24.88 24.80
C ARG A 84 -30.86 -26.05 25.05
N ARG A 85 -31.08 -26.79 26.14
CA ARG A 85 -30.25 -27.91 26.58
C ARG A 85 -30.15 -28.97 25.49
N THR A 86 -29.10 -28.94 24.68
CA THR A 86 -28.57 -30.14 24.02
C THR A 86 -27.52 -30.72 24.94
N HIS A 87 -27.54 -32.04 25.13
CA HIS A 87 -26.78 -32.81 26.13
C HIS A 87 -25.25 -32.86 25.90
N GLU A 88 -24.64 -31.80 25.40
CA GLU A 88 -23.19 -31.68 25.25
C GLU A 88 -22.67 -30.56 26.15
N LYS A 89 -21.75 -30.90 27.06
CA LYS A 89 -21.01 -29.91 27.86
C LYS A 89 -20.29 -28.96 26.91
N PRO A 90 -20.52 -27.64 26.95
CA PRO A 90 -19.73 -26.72 26.16
C PRO A 90 -18.35 -26.63 26.81
N GLU A 91 -17.40 -27.42 26.32
CA GLU A 91 -15.98 -27.17 26.53
C GLU A 91 -15.66 -25.74 26.08
N LEU A 92 -14.76 -25.07 26.80
CA LEU A 92 -14.18 -23.79 26.39
C LEU A 92 -13.48 -23.99 25.03
N ARG A 93 -14.21 -23.80 23.93
CA ARG A 93 -13.61 -23.81 22.59
C ARG A 93 -12.86 -22.50 22.41
N GLN A 94 -11.55 -22.53 22.63
CA GLN A 94 -10.65 -21.62 21.93
C GLN A 94 -10.89 -21.88 20.44
N VAL A 95 -11.60 -20.96 19.80
CA VAL A 95 -11.78 -20.99 18.36
C VAL A 95 -10.50 -20.43 17.76
N ASP A 96 -9.49 -21.29 17.61
CA ASP A 96 -8.30 -21.05 16.80
C ASP A 96 -8.71 -20.99 15.32
N LEU A 97 -9.40 -19.91 14.93
CA LEU A 97 -9.75 -19.62 13.53
C LEU A 97 -8.99 -18.42 13.00
N LEU A 98 -7.69 -18.39 13.28
CA LEU A 98 -6.59 -17.81 12.50
C LEU A 98 -5.31 -18.46 13.05
N PRO A 99 -4.77 -19.51 12.39
CA PRO A 99 -3.70 -20.31 12.97
C PRO A 99 -2.40 -19.51 13.01
N ALA A 100 -1.66 -19.63 14.13
CA ALA A 100 -0.20 -19.51 14.36
C ALA A 100 0.69 -18.50 13.59
N PHE A 101 0.44 -18.22 12.32
CA PHE A 101 1.28 -17.42 11.42
C PHE A 101 1.59 -16.01 11.94
N ASN A 102 0.63 -15.34 12.60
CA ASN A 102 0.83 -14.00 13.14
C ASN A 102 1.78 -13.96 14.36
N LYS A 103 2.07 -15.11 15.00
CA LYS A 103 3.08 -15.21 16.07
C LYS A 103 4.44 -15.67 15.56
N GLU A 104 4.50 -16.45 14.48
CA GLU A 104 5.76 -16.95 13.91
C GLU A 104 6.50 -15.90 13.08
N PHE A 105 5.79 -14.97 12.42
CA PHE A 105 6.37 -13.97 11.51
C PHE A 105 5.82 -12.55 11.76
N PRO A 106 6.20 -11.90 12.87
CA PRO A 106 5.68 -10.60 13.26
C PRO A 106 6.06 -9.46 12.29
N LEU A 107 7.25 -9.48 11.69
CA LEU A 107 7.70 -8.44 10.75
C LEU A 107 6.97 -8.53 9.42
N ILE A 108 6.91 -9.72 8.81
CA ILE A 108 6.22 -9.94 7.53
C ILE A 108 4.73 -9.67 7.72
N SER A 109 4.08 -10.22 8.76
CA SER A 109 2.65 -10.03 8.99
C SER A 109 2.27 -8.56 9.21
N SER A 110 3.08 -7.81 9.96
CA SER A 110 2.83 -6.38 10.19
C SER A 110 3.04 -5.58 8.91
N THR A 111 4.08 -5.90 8.13
CA THR A 111 4.37 -5.22 6.87
C THR A 111 3.30 -5.51 5.81
N VAL A 112 2.82 -6.76 5.69
CA VAL A 112 1.67 -7.10 4.84
C VAL A 112 0.43 -6.31 5.23
N ARG A 113 0.20 -6.09 6.52
CA ARG A 113 -0.92 -5.29 7.00
C ARG A 113 -0.76 -3.81 6.65
N ALA A 114 0.46 -3.27 6.73
CA ALA A 114 0.83 -1.96 6.24
C ALA A 114 0.50 -1.80 4.75
N LEU A 115 0.97 -2.76 3.95
CA LEU A 115 0.75 -2.79 2.50
C LEU A 115 -0.74 -2.85 2.18
N ARG A 116 -1.50 -3.74 2.83
CA ARG A 116 -2.95 -3.82 2.62
C ARG A 116 -3.65 -2.50 2.94
N PHE A 117 -3.29 -1.85 4.04
CA PHE A 117 -3.87 -0.56 4.41
C PHE A 117 -3.54 0.53 3.37
N ALA A 118 -2.27 0.63 2.97
CA ALA A 118 -1.81 1.54 1.93
C ALA A 118 -2.50 1.28 0.57
N PHE A 119 -2.65 0.02 0.20
CA PHE A 119 -3.18 -0.38 -1.09
C PHE A 119 -4.70 -0.54 -1.14
N GLU A 120 -5.43 -0.38 -0.02
CA GLU A 120 -6.89 -0.49 0.00
C GLU A 120 -7.57 0.58 -0.87
N GLY A 121 -6.94 1.74 -1.03
CA GLY A 121 -7.36 2.82 -1.94
C GLY A 121 -6.97 2.62 -3.41
N HIS A 122 -6.11 1.65 -3.71
CA HIS A 122 -5.55 1.40 -5.04
C HIS A 122 -6.26 0.24 -5.76
N ARG A 123 -7.59 0.15 -5.65
CA ARG A 123 -8.32 -0.89 -6.41
C ARG A 123 -8.52 -0.44 -7.87
N PRO A 124 -8.32 -1.35 -8.85
CA PRO A 124 -8.72 -1.09 -10.24
C PRO A 124 -10.18 -0.66 -10.28
N ALA A 125 -10.52 0.30 -11.14
CA ALA A 125 -11.92 0.52 -11.49
C ALA A 125 -12.46 -0.77 -12.15
N VAL A 126 -13.41 -1.43 -11.50
CA VAL A 126 -14.03 -2.67 -12.03
C VAL A 126 -15.25 -2.30 -12.87
N GLY A 127 -15.35 -2.85 -14.09
CA GLY A 127 -16.52 -2.69 -14.98
C GLY A 127 -16.43 -1.48 -15.92
N ASN A 128 -17.59 -0.93 -16.33
CA ASN A 128 -17.71 0.14 -17.34
C ASN A 128 -17.23 1.53 -16.88
N ASN A 129 -16.57 1.66 -15.72
CA ASN A 129 -16.16 2.95 -15.16
C ASN A 129 -14.83 3.45 -15.75
N ARG A 130 -14.69 3.40 -17.09
CA ARG A 130 -13.51 3.90 -17.83
C ARG A 130 -13.22 5.38 -17.57
N ALA A 131 -14.20 6.14 -17.08
CA ALA A 131 -14.04 7.55 -16.70
C ALA A 131 -13.01 7.80 -15.59
N LEU A 132 -12.59 6.76 -14.84
CA LEU A 132 -11.56 6.86 -13.81
C LEU A 132 -10.14 6.59 -14.34
N ILE A 133 -10.00 6.10 -15.58
CA ILE A 133 -8.71 5.81 -16.18
C ILE A 133 -8.09 7.13 -16.66
N LYS A 134 -6.84 7.35 -16.27
CA LYS A 134 -6.00 8.45 -16.71
C LYS A 134 -4.87 7.90 -17.56
N GLY A 135 -4.67 8.45 -18.76
CA GLY A 135 -3.61 7.98 -19.63
C GLY A 135 -3.15 8.98 -20.67
N THR A 136 -1.99 8.71 -21.26
CA THR A 136 -1.36 9.59 -22.26
C THR A 136 -2.10 9.62 -23.59
N SER A 137 -2.82 8.56 -23.95
CA SER A 137 -3.67 8.50 -25.17
C SER A 137 -5.17 8.71 -24.89
N GLU A 138 -5.57 8.97 -23.65
CA GLU A 138 -6.98 9.20 -23.32
C GLU A 138 -7.44 10.60 -23.75
N HIS A 139 -8.75 10.85 -23.74
CA HIS A 139 -9.34 12.12 -24.18
C HIS A 139 -10.22 12.75 -23.10
N GLY A 140 -10.37 14.07 -23.15
CA GLY A 140 -11.15 14.84 -22.18
C GLY A 140 -10.67 14.59 -20.75
N ASN A 141 -11.60 14.24 -19.86
CA ASN A 141 -11.30 13.96 -18.45
C ASN A 141 -10.40 12.74 -18.22
N GLY A 142 -10.23 11.86 -19.22
CA GLY A 142 -9.31 10.72 -19.13
C GLY A 142 -7.86 11.09 -19.44
N PHE A 143 -7.60 12.23 -20.08
CA PHE A 143 -6.22 12.62 -20.42
C PHE A 143 -5.41 12.89 -19.15
N LEU A 144 -4.20 12.34 -19.07
CA LEU A 144 -3.33 12.50 -17.90
C LEU A 144 -2.80 13.94 -17.81
N SER A 145 -3.44 14.78 -16.99
CA SER A 145 -3.02 16.17 -16.79
C SER A 145 -1.91 16.31 -15.74
N HIS A 146 -1.32 17.50 -15.67
CA HIS A 146 -0.36 17.88 -14.64
C HIS A 146 -0.90 17.71 -13.21
N SER A 147 -2.12 18.16 -12.97
CA SER A 147 -2.79 18.00 -11.67
C SER A 147 -3.02 16.52 -11.35
N ASP A 148 -3.40 15.71 -12.33
CA ASP A 148 -3.59 14.27 -12.14
C ASP A 148 -2.27 13.57 -11.77
N TYR A 149 -1.17 13.92 -12.44
CA TYR A 149 0.15 13.36 -12.15
C TYR A 149 0.62 13.70 -10.72
N LYS A 150 0.42 14.93 -10.26
CA LYS A 150 0.71 15.33 -8.87
C LYS A 150 -0.15 14.56 -7.86
N GLN A 151 -1.44 14.41 -8.15
CA GLN A 151 -2.37 13.63 -7.33
C GLN A 151 -2.04 12.14 -7.29
N PHE A 152 -1.32 11.61 -8.27
CA PHE A 152 -0.80 10.23 -8.26
C PHE A 152 0.39 10.07 -7.28
N VAL A 153 1.40 10.93 -7.39
CA VAL A 153 2.67 10.74 -6.66
C VAL A 153 2.48 10.90 -5.15
N LEU A 154 1.54 11.76 -4.74
CA LEU A 154 1.26 12.09 -3.34
C LEU A 154 0.78 10.89 -2.49
N PRO A 155 -0.28 10.15 -2.88
CA PRO A 155 -0.67 8.92 -2.21
C PRO A 155 0.48 7.94 -2.01
N VAL A 156 1.27 7.66 -3.05
CA VAL A 156 2.37 6.68 -2.96
C VAL A 156 3.40 7.09 -1.88
N CYS A 157 3.76 8.37 -1.84
CA CYS A 157 4.71 8.88 -0.85
C CYS A 157 4.11 8.89 0.57
N ARG A 158 2.85 9.33 0.72
CA ARG A 158 2.14 9.32 1.99
C ARG A 158 1.99 7.90 2.53
N ASP A 159 1.64 6.97 1.65
CA ASP A 159 1.43 5.57 1.99
C ASP A 159 2.76 4.93 2.43
N PHE A 160 3.87 5.23 1.75
CA PHE A 160 5.19 4.79 2.21
C PHE A 160 5.54 5.34 3.58
N ARG A 161 5.31 6.65 3.79
CA ARG A 161 5.56 7.30 5.09
C ARG A 161 4.77 6.63 6.21
N GLN A 162 3.48 6.39 5.97
CA GLN A 162 2.63 5.68 6.90
C GLN A 162 3.11 4.25 7.15
N MET A 163 3.53 3.53 6.11
CA MET A 163 4.09 2.18 6.28
C MET A 163 5.36 2.18 7.14
N LEU A 164 6.24 3.19 7.03
CA LEU A 164 7.41 3.31 7.90
C LEU A 164 7.02 3.46 9.38
N ASP A 165 6.05 4.31 9.69
CA ASP A 165 5.56 4.49 11.06
C ASP A 165 4.98 3.22 11.66
N LEU A 166 4.49 2.33 10.81
CA LEU A 166 3.81 1.13 11.25
C LEU A 166 4.65 -0.16 11.10
N THR A 167 5.84 -0.06 10.51
CA THR A 167 6.77 -1.19 10.37
C THR A 167 7.50 -1.42 11.70
N PRO A 168 7.45 -2.62 12.32
CA PRO A 168 7.94 -2.80 13.70
C PRO A 168 9.42 -2.46 13.95
N ILE A 169 10.29 -2.56 12.94
CA ILE A 169 11.72 -2.17 13.04
C ILE A 169 11.97 -0.67 12.87
N VAL A 170 10.98 0.08 12.37
CA VAL A 170 11.08 1.51 12.05
C VAL A 170 10.18 2.37 12.96
N GLY A 171 9.02 1.87 13.37
CA GLY A 171 7.98 2.66 14.04
C GLY A 171 8.45 3.38 15.31
N ASP A 172 9.26 2.71 16.12
CA ASP A 172 9.79 3.23 17.39
C ASP A 172 11.04 4.14 17.22
N LEU A 173 11.52 4.33 15.98
CA LEU A 173 12.66 5.20 15.71
C LEU A 173 12.27 6.68 15.82
N THR A 174 13.25 7.55 16.06
CA THR A 174 13.02 9.00 16.11
C THR A 174 12.57 9.52 14.74
N LYS A 175 11.90 10.66 14.73
CA LYS A 175 11.41 11.30 13.50
C LYS A 175 12.54 11.51 12.49
N GLU A 176 13.69 11.97 12.95
CA GLU A 176 14.85 12.30 12.12
C GLU A 176 15.40 11.07 11.40
N VAL A 177 15.44 9.93 12.10
CA VAL A 177 15.86 8.65 11.54
C VAL A 177 14.83 8.16 10.51
N LYS A 178 13.54 8.27 10.82
CA LYS A 178 12.46 7.93 9.88
C LYS A 178 12.46 8.81 8.63
N ASP A 179 12.76 10.10 8.77
CA ASP A 179 12.93 11.03 7.64
C ASP A 179 14.10 10.64 6.75
N SER A 180 15.22 10.23 7.36
CA SER A 180 16.38 9.73 6.60
C SER A 180 16.04 8.44 5.86
N ILE A 181 15.39 7.48 6.53
CA ILE A 181 14.97 6.21 5.91
C ILE A 181 14.05 6.49 4.74
N PHE A 182 13.06 7.37 4.94
CA PHE A 182 12.13 7.78 3.91
C PHE A 182 12.86 8.37 2.70
N ARG A 183 13.71 9.39 2.91
CA ARG A 183 14.49 10.03 1.83
C ARG A 183 15.33 9.02 1.04
N ASN A 184 16.00 8.11 1.72
CA ASN A 184 16.91 7.15 1.10
C ASN A 184 16.15 6.06 0.31
N SER A 185 14.96 5.68 0.77
CA SER A 185 14.23 4.52 0.25
C SER A 185 13.08 4.86 -0.71
N VAL A 186 12.52 6.08 -0.67
CA VAL A 186 11.25 6.39 -1.35
C VAL A 186 11.31 6.23 -2.87
N CYS A 187 12.44 6.54 -3.50
CA CYS A 187 12.58 6.43 -4.96
C CYS A 187 12.55 4.96 -5.41
N LEU A 188 13.30 4.10 -4.71
CA LEU A 188 13.31 2.66 -4.97
C LEU A 188 11.97 2.00 -4.61
N TYR A 189 11.34 2.43 -3.53
CA TYR A 189 9.99 2.02 -3.17
C TYR A 189 8.97 2.34 -4.27
N THR A 190 8.98 3.58 -4.78
CA THR A 190 8.04 4.03 -5.81
C THR A 190 8.22 3.21 -7.09
N LEU A 191 9.46 2.95 -7.49
CA LEU A 191 9.79 2.10 -8.64
C LEU A 191 9.21 0.69 -8.48
N VAL A 192 9.44 0.05 -7.32
CA VAL A 192 8.94 -1.30 -7.02
C VAL A 192 7.41 -1.35 -7.06
N VAL A 193 6.74 -0.35 -6.49
CA VAL A 193 5.27 -0.28 -6.48
C VAL A 193 4.69 -0.09 -7.88
N GLN A 194 5.30 0.75 -8.72
CA GLN A 194 4.86 0.93 -10.10
C GLN A 194 5.00 -0.36 -10.91
N ILE A 195 6.15 -1.04 -10.77
CA ILE A 195 6.38 -2.34 -11.41
C ILE A 195 5.35 -3.37 -10.93
N PHE A 196 5.08 -3.40 -9.62
CA PHE A 196 4.06 -4.26 -9.04
C PHE A 196 2.68 -4.03 -9.64
N TYR A 197 2.23 -2.78 -9.77
CA TYR A 197 0.94 -2.47 -10.40
C TYR A 197 0.92 -2.88 -11.87
N ASN A 198 1.99 -2.61 -12.61
CA ASN A 198 2.11 -3.01 -14.01
C ASN A 198 1.91 -4.52 -14.20
N ILE A 199 2.45 -5.35 -13.29
CA ILE A 199 2.30 -6.81 -13.34
C ILE A 199 0.91 -7.26 -12.85
N LYS A 200 0.37 -6.68 -11.77
CA LYS A 200 -0.91 -7.14 -11.19
C LYS A 200 -2.14 -6.73 -11.99
N HIS A 201 -2.05 -5.73 -12.85
CA HIS A 201 -3.15 -5.31 -13.73
C HIS A 201 -3.34 -6.20 -14.98
N HIS A 202 -2.52 -7.24 -15.12
CA HIS A 202 -2.50 -8.21 -16.20
C HIS A 202 -3.81 -8.94 -16.56
N PRO A 203 -4.82 -9.17 -15.67
CA PRO A 203 -5.97 -10.01 -16.05
C PRO A 203 -7.16 -9.31 -16.73
N VAL A 204 -7.12 -8.00 -17.07
CA VAL A 204 -8.31 -7.25 -17.57
C VAL A 204 -8.26 -6.91 -19.08
N GLY A 205 -7.33 -7.49 -19.85
CA GLY A 205 -7.37 -7.46 -21.32
C GLY A 205 -6.87 -6.18 -21.99
N LEU A 206 -5.76 -5.59 -21.51
CA LEU A 206 -5.13 -4.42 -22.14
C LEU A 206 -3.71 -4.77 -22.63
N ASP A 207 -3.46 -4.40 -23.90
CA ASP A 207 -2.29 -4.67 -24.73
C ASP A 207 -0.94 -4.42 -24.01
N HIS A 208 -0.24 -5.50 -23.65
CA HIS A 208 0.94 -5.50 -22.76
C HIS A 208 2.15 -4.77 -23.35
N ASP A 209 2.32 -4.79 -24.67
CA ASP A 209 3.51 -4.21 -25.31
C ASP A 209 3.44 -2.69 -25.44
N LYS A 210 2.25 -2.10 -25.26
CA LYS A 210 1.96 -0.72 -25.64
C LYS A 210 1.64 0.20 -24.48
N LYS A 211 1.45 -0.32 -23.26
CA LYS A 211 1.07 0.48 -22.08
C LYS A 211 1.81 0.00 -20.82
N MET A 212 2.22 0.96 -20.00
CA MET A 212 2.80 0.73 -18.69
C MET A 212 1.93 1.38 -17.61
N TYR A 213 1.41 0.59 -16.68
CA TYR A 213 0.57 1.08 -15.59
C TYR A 213 1.41 1.45 -14.38
N PHE A 214 1.36 2.72 -13.98
CA PHE A 214 2.05 3.23 -12.79
C PHE A 214 1.18 3.09 -11.54
N LEU A 215 -0.14 3.15 -11.75
CA LEU A 215 -1.18 2.88 -10.77
C LEU A 215 -2.30 2.08 -11.40
N PRO A 216 -3.23 1.59 -10.58
CA PRO A 216 -4.37 0.83 -11.06
C PRO A 216 -5.17 1.43 -12.21
N ASN A 217 -5.29 2.76 -12.23
CA ASN A 217 -6.05 3.49 -13.23
C ASN A 217 -5.20 4.56 -13.94
N VAL A 218 -3.87 4.51 -13.84
CA VAL A 218 -2.97 5.50 -14.47
C VAL A 218 -1.93 4.78 -15.31
N TYR A 219 -1.87 5.09 -16.61
CA TYR A 219 -0.90 4.49 -17.53
C TYR A 219 -0.19 5.51 -18.42
N PHE A 220 0.97 5.08 -18.91
CA PHE A 220 1.71 5.73 -19.99
C PHE A 220 1.75 4.79 -21.20
N ASP A 221 1.59 5.31 -22.41
CA ASP A 221 1.83 4.56 -23.62
C ASP A 221 3.34 4.32 -23.79
N VAL A 222 3.68 3.13 -24.25
CA VAL A 222 5.04 2.69 -24.55
C VAL A 222 5.27 2.80 -26.06
N ASP A 223 4.89 3.95 -26.62
CA ASP A 223 4.93 4.23 -28.05
C ASP A 223 5.44 5.67 -28.27
N PRO A 224 6.46 5.86 -29.11
CA PRO A 224 7.11 7.17 -29.27
C PRO A 224 6.22 8.19 -29.96
N GLU A 225 5.32 7.78 -30.86
CA GLU A 225 4.42 8.70 -31.55
C GLU A 225 3.34 9.20 -30.59
N LYS A 226 2.73 8.30 -29.81
CA LYS A 226 1.74 8.66 -28.80
C LYS A 226 2.33 9.54 -27.69
N LEU A 227 3.54 9.22 -27.23
CA LEU A 227 4.24 10.06 -26.25
C LEU A 227 4.63 11.42 -26.86
N PHE A 228 4.97 11.48 -28.14
CA PHE A 228 5.20 12.74 -28.83
C PHE A 228 3.95 13.61 -28.82
N PHE A 229 2.79 13.06 -29.20
CA PHE A 229 1.53 13.81 -29.14
C PHE A 229 1.19 14.26 -27.72
N PHE A 230 1.37 13.38 -26.74
CA PHE A 230 1.17 13.71 -25.34
C PHE A 230 2.09 14.85 -24.88
N VAL A 231 3.39 14.76 -25.14
CA VAL A 231 4.37 15.80 -24.79
C VAL A 231 4.09 17.11 -25.51
N ALA A 232 3.75 17.06 -26.80
CA ALA A 232 3.44 18.23 -27.60
C ALA A 232 2.13 18.91 -27.17
N THR A 233 1.16 18.17 -26.62
CA THR A 233 -0.14 18.71 -26.19
C THR A 233 -0.10 19.33 -24.79
N GLN A 234 0.73 18.84 -23.85
CA GLN A 234 0.86 19.40 -22.50
C GLN A 234 1.36 20.85 -22.53
N THR A 235 0.52 21.82 -22.19
CA THR A 235 0.87 23.25 -22.16
C THR A 235 1.63 23.62 -20.88
N GLY A 236 2.96 23.46 -20.88
CA GLY A 236 3.82 24.02 -19.83
C GLY A 236 4.12 25.49 -20.08
N GLU A 237 4.37 26.26 -19.00
CA GLU A 237 4.67 27.71 -19.01
C GLU A 237 5.95 28.08 -19.80
N GLY A 238 6.75 27.10 -20.26
CA GLY A 238 7.97 27.28 -21.05
C GLY A 238 7.83 27.05 -22.57
N LYS A 239 6.62 26.83 -23.10
CA LYS A 239 6.41 26.41 -24.51
C LYS A 239 6.84 27.42 -25.59
N SER A 240 7.11 28.68 -25.24
CA SER A 240 7.35 29.72 -26.24
C SER A 240 8.65 29.54 -27.06
N LEU A 241 9.54 28.59 -26.72
CA LEU A 241 10.89 28.46 -27.30
C LEU A 241 11.30 27.03 -27.71
N ALA A 242 10.50 25.99 -27.47
CA ALA A 242 10.88 24.60 -27.76
C ALA A 242 10.62 24.23 -29.24
N ARG A 243 11.58 23.56 -29.89
CA ARG A 243 11.46 23.09 -31.28
C ARG A 243 10.73 21.74 -31.33
N MET A 244 10.12 21.43 -32.47
CA MET A 244 9.47 20.13 -32.70
C MET A 244 10.42 18.94 -32.50
N ASP A 245 11.69 19.11 -32.87
CA ASP A 245 12.73 18.10 -32.68
C ASP A 245 13.00 17.80 -31.19
N ASP A 246 12.83 18.80 -30.31
CA ASP A 246 13.03 18.62 -28.87
C ASP A 246 11.96 17.69 -28.29
N PHE A 247 10.69 17.87 -28.70
CA PHE A 247 9.59 17.00 -28.29
C PHE A 247 9.78 15.57 -28.81
N ALA A 248 10.28 15.40 -30.04
CA ALA A 248 10.57 14.08 -30.61
C ALA A 248 11.68 13.35 -29.85
N ASN A 249 12.75 14.06 -29.47
CA ASN A 249 13.85 13.50 -28.69
C ASN A 249 13.40 13.09 -27.28
N ILE A 250 12.57 13.93 -26.64
CA ILE A 250 12.02 13.65 -25.32
C ILE A 250 11.09 12.44 -25.36
N ALA A 251 10.18 12.37 -26.33
CA ALA A 251 9.28 11.23 -26.50
C ALA A 251 10.07 9.92 -26.69
N LYS A 252 11.12 9.92 -27.53
CA LYS A 252 12.00 8.75 -27.72
C LYS A 252 12.68 8.33 -26.42
N GLN A 253 13.20 9.29 -25.65
CA GLN A 253 13.84 8.99 -24.36
C GLN A 253 12.84 8.41 -23.36
N MET A 254 11.64 9.01 -23.25
CA MET A 254 10.57 8.50 -22.39
C MET A 254 10.13 7.10 -22.78
N THR A 255 9.97 6.83 -24.09
CA THR A 255 9.66 5.48 -24.57
C THR A 255 10.74 4.48 -24.18
N SER A 256 12.01 4.83 -24.38
CA SER A 256 13.13 3.95 -24.01
C SER A 256 13.14 3.64 -22.50
N ASP A 257 12.92 4.66 -21.67
CA ASP A 257 12.85 4.50 -20.21
C ASP A 257 11.66 3.63 -19.79
N LEU A 258 10.48 3.81 -20.40
CA LEU A 258 9.28 3.02 -20.10
C LEU A 258 9.41 1.56 -20.58
N GLN A 259 9.94 1.33 -21.78
CA GLN A 259 10.24 -0.02 -22.29
C GLN A 259 11.20 -0.74 -21.36
N PHE A 260 12.21 -0.02 -20.88
CA PHE A 260 13.17 -0.54 -19.94
C PHE A 260 12.50 -0.98 -18.62
N LEU A 261 11.67 -0.10 -18.03
CA LEU A 261 10.94 -0.43 -16.81
C LEU A 261 9.96 -1.60 -16.99
N HIS A 262 9.29 -1.65 -18.14
CA HIS A 262 8.39 -2.73 -18.50
C HIS A 262 9.13 -4.07 -18.56
N LYS A 263 10.33 -4.09 -19.17
CA LYS A 263 11.19 -5.28 -19.22
C LYS A 263 11.60 -5.77 -17.82
N VAL A 264 11.96 -4.85 -16.91
CA VAL A 264 12.27 -5.22 -15.52
C VAL A 264 11.05 -5.85 -14.84
N GLY A 265 9.85 -5.33 -15.10
CA GLY A 265 8.61 -5.93 -14.62
C GLY A 265 8.38 -7.35 -15.14
N LEU A 266 8.49 -7.57 -16.44
CA LEU A 266 8.36 -8.90 -17.04
C LEU A 266 9.37 -9.90 -16.48
N GLN A 267 10.63 -9.49 -16.30
CA GLN A 267 11.68 -10.36 -15.74
C GLN A 267 11.44 -10.74 -14.28
N SER A 268 10.52 -10.06 -13.61
CA SER A 268 10.32 -10.20 -12.17
C SER A 268 8.88 -10.58 -11.80
N SER A 269 8.03 -10.86 -12.79
CA SER A 269 6.65 -11.33 -12.62
C SER A 269 6.54 -12.56 -11.73
N ASP A 270 7.54 -13.45 -11.81
CA ASP A 270 7.53 -14.74 -11.14
C ASP A 270 8.10 -14.67 -9.71
N LEU A 271 8.67 -13.52 -9.31
CA LEU A 271 9.44 -13.39 -8.07
C LEU A 271 8.65 -12.82 -6.87
N TYR A 272 7.60 -12.02 -7.09
CA TYR A 272 6.79 -11.43 -5.99
C TYR A 272 5.29 -11.61 -6.20
N LEU A 273 4.88 -12.88 -6.16
CA LEU A 273 3.53 -13.33 -6.46
C LEU A 273 2.54 -13.01 -5.33
N THR A 274 3.02 -12.90 -4.08
CA THR A 274 2.18 -12.72 -2.89
C THR A 274 2.44 -11.41 -2.16
N GLU A 275 1.50 -10.95 -1.34
CA GLU A 275 1.67 -9.73 -0.54
C GLU A 275 2.82 -9.87 0.47
N GLU A 276 3.09 -11.10 0.91
CA GLU A 276 4.22 -11.47 1.75
C GLU A 276 5.57 -11.25 1.06
N ASP A 277 5.66 -11.52 -0.25
CA ASP A 277 6.89 -11.25 -1.03
C ASP A 277 7.15 -9.75 -1.18
N ILE A 278 6.08 -8.95 -1.35
CA ILE A 278 6.17 -7.48 -1.39
C ILE A 278 6.58 -6.94 -0.02
N ALA A 279 6.03 -7.51 1.07
CA ALA A 279 6.42 -7.17 2.42
C ALA A 279 7.90 -7.46 2.68
N ALA A 280 8.38 -8.63 2.23
CA ALA A 280 9.79 -8.97 2.28
C ALA A 280 10.63 -7.96 1.49
N LEU A 281 10.24 -7.63 0.26
CA LEU A 281 10.94 -6.67 -0.58
C LEU A 281 10.96 -5.26 0.06
N LEU A 282 9.86 -4.81 0.66
CA LEU A 282 9.79 -3.53 1.38
C LEU A 282 10.76 -3.48 2.57
N LEU A 283 10.80 -4.55 3.37
CA LEU A 283 11.76 -4.66 4.46
C LEU A 283 13.20 -4.62 3.95
N LEU A 284 13.49 -5.29 2.82
CA LEU A 284 14.81 -5.27 2.20
C LEU A 284 15.19 -3.89 1.65
N ILE A 285 14.24 -3.15 1.03
CA ILE A 285 14.43 -1.77 0.57
C ILE A 285 14.84 -0.87 1.74
N ILE A 286 14.10 -0.95 2.86
CA ILE A 286 14.37 -0.15 4.06
C ILE A 286 15.78 -0.44 4.60
N LEU A 287 16.17 -1.71 4.64
CA LEU A 287 17.46 -2.12 5.17
C LEU A 287 18.62 -1.72 4.25
N GLN A 288 18.56 -2.08 2.96
CA GLN A 288 19.67 -1.88 2.03
C GLN A 288 19.93 -0.40 1.74
N SER A 289 18.88 0.42 1.65
CA SER A 289 19.04 1.85 1.36
C SER A 289 19.64 2.62 2.54
N ASN A 290 19.79 2.00 3.72
CA ASN A 290 20.20 2.67 4.96
C ASN A 290 21.43 2.05 5.65
N VAL A 291 22.12 1.11 5.00
CA VAL A 291 23.30 0.38 5.55
C VAL A 291 24.44 1.32 5.97
N GLY A 292 24.55 2.52 5.38
CA GLY A 292 25.58 3.52 5.71
C GLY A 292 25.12 4.72 6.56
N SER A 293 23.88 4.73 7.07
CA SER A 293 23.36 5.87 7.85
C SER A 293 23.85 5.85 9.31
N GLN A 294 23.98 7.02 9.95
CA GLN A 294 24.57 7.19 11.30
C GLN A 294 23.80 6.50 12.44
N SER A 295 22.62 5.95 12.16
CA SER A 295 21.80 5.18 13.10
C SER A 295 21.49 3.82 12.45
N PRO A 296 22.31 2.78 12.64
CA PRO A 296 22.03 1.48 12.07
C PRO A 296 20.65 1.00 12.54
N VAL A 297 19.77 0.64 11.60
CA VAL A 297 18.47 0.05 11.90
C VAL A 297 18.72 -1.22 12.74
N LYS A 298 18.54 -1.11 14.05
CA LYS A 298 18.69 -2.21 15.01
C LYS A 298 17.61 -3.22 14.69
N GLY A 299 17.92 -4.23 13.89
CA GLY A 299 16.91 -5.18 13.42
C GLY A 299 17.25 -5.92 12.14
N LEU A 300 18.33 -5.55 11.44
CA LEU A 300 18.79 -6.21 10.22
C LEU A 300 18.83 -7.75 10.39
N LYS A 301 19.47 -8.23 11.48
CA LYS A 301 19.54 -9.67 11.79
C LYS A 301 18.16 -10.32 12.05
N ALA A 302 17.22 -9.57 12.64
CA ALA A 302 15.87 -10.08 12.92
C ALA A 302 15.07 -10.24 11.62
N VAL A 303 15.15 -9.27 10.71
CA VAL A 303 14.53 -9.37 9.38
C VAL A 303 15.09 -10.55 8.60
N TRP A 304 16.41 -10.69 8.52
CA TRP A 304 17.04 -11.82 7.82
C TRP A 304 16.59 -13.17 8.38
N LYS A 305 16.59 -13.30 9.71
CA LYS A 305 16.16 -14.53 10.38
C LYS A 305 14.70 -14.86 10.10
N GLU A 306 13.83 -13.84 10.10
CA GLU A 306 12.40 -14.04 9.84
C GLU A 306 12.13 -14.40 8.38
N LEU A 307 12.78 -13.73 7.42
CA LEU A 307 12.68 -14.05 5.99
C LEU A 307 13.15 -15.49 5.71
N ASP A 308 14.35 -15.85 6.19
CA ASP A 308 14.89 -17.20 6.00
C ASP A 308 13.96 -18.28 6.60
N LEU A 309 13.43 -18.04 7.81
CA LEU A 309 12.48 -18.95 8.45
C LEU A 309 11.15 -19.03 7.68
N TYR A 310 10.62 -17.90 7.18
CA TYR A 310 9.35 -17.83 6.46
C TYR A 310 9.39 -18.64 5.16
N TYR A 311 10.44 -18.46 4.35
CA TYR A 311 10.55 -19.20 3.09
C TYR A 311 10.78 -20.70 3.32
N ARG A 312 11.57 -21.08 4.34
CA ARG A 312 11.76 -22.49 4.71
C ARG A 312 10.46 -23.17 5.17
N LEU A 313 9.66 -22.50 6.00
CA LEU A 313 8.44 -23.09 6.57
C LEU A 313 7.25 -23.08 5.58
N THR A 314 7.21 -22.16 4.64
CA THR A 314 6.15 -22.08 3.61
C THR A 314 6.34 -23.05 2.44
N ARG A 315 7.32 -23.98 2.53
CA ARG A 315 7.73 -24.92 1.45
C ARG A 315 8.13 -24.22 0.16
N ARG A 316 8.58 -22.97 0.25
CA ARG A 316 9.17 -22.24 -0.86
C ARG A 316 10.66 -22.57 -0.92
N ASP A 317 11.23 -22.55 -2.12
CA ASP A 317 12.67 -22.75 -2.25
C ASP A 317 13.41 -21.63 -1.50
N PRO A 318 14.34 -21.94 -0.57
CA PRO A 318 15.10 -20.92 0.16
C PRO A 318 15.85 -19.93 -0.73
N SER A 319 16.16 -20.29 -1.99
CA SER A 319 16.73 -19.37 -2.97
C SER A 319 15.78 -18.24 -3.38
N GLN A 320 14.47 -18.37 -3.18
CA GLN A 320 13.49 -17.36 -3.62
C GLN A 320 13.66 -16.02 -2.93
N TRP A 321 13.93 -15.97 -1.62
CA TRP A 321 14.22 -14.69 -0.96
C TRP A 321 15.59 -14.14 -1.38
N GLY A 322 16.54 -15.01 -1.72
CA GLY A 322 17.80 -14.62 -2.38
C GLY A 322 17.55 -13.97 -3.74
N ASN A 323 16.62 -14.49 -4.53
CA ASN A 323 16.22 -13.89 -5.80
C ASN A 323 15.59 -12.51 -5.62
N LEU A 324 14.84 -12.27 -4.52
CA LEU A 324 14.36 -10.93 -4.18
C LEU A 324 15.51 -9.95 -3.92
N LEU A 325 16.63 -10.41 -3.35
CA LEU A 325 17.82 -9.57 -3.20
C LEU A 325 18.48 -9.23 -4.53
N PHE A 326 18.66 -10.22 -5.41
CA PHE A 326 19.22 -9.98 -6.74
C PHE A 326 18.33 -9.04 -7.54
N LEU A 327 17.01 -9.23 -7.45
CA LEU A 327 16.04 -8.32 -8.03
C LEU A 327 16.17 -6.90 -7.47
N LEU A 328 16.31 -6.76 -6.15
CA LEU A 328 16.48 -5.46 -5.51
C LEU A 328 17.76 -4.75 -5.98
N SER A 329 18.88 -5.48 -6.09
CA SER A 329 20.14 -4.97 -6.63
C SER A 329 20.01 -4.54 -8.10
N ASN A 330 19.28 -5.32 -8.92
CA ASN A 330 18.95 -4.92 -10.29
C ASN A 330 18.13 -3.64 -10.29
N MET A 331 17.04 -3.57 -9.51
CA MET A 331 16.20 -2.38 -9.40
C MET A 331 16.98 -1.15 -8.92
N GLN A 332 17.91 -1.29 -7.97
CA GLN A 332 18.79 -0.20 -7.51
C GLN A 332 19.62 0.39 -8.65
N THR A 333 20.18 -0.46 -9.52
CA THR A 333 20.93 -0.03 -10.70
C THR A 333 20.05 0.79 -11.65
N HIS A 334 18.74 0.53 -11.64
CA HIS A 334 17.77 1.17 -12.52
C HIS A 334 17.10 2.41 -11.92
N VAL A 335 17.20 2.64 -10.60
CA VAL A 335 16.72 3.86 -9.95
C VAL A 335 17.29 5.11 -10.61
N THR A 336 18.55 5.08 -11.08
CA THR A 336 19.15 6.23 -11.78
C THR A 336 18.43 6.57 -13.08
N ASN A 337 18.03 5.57 -13.87
CA ASN A 337 17.27 5.80 -15.10
C ASN A 337 15.85 6.28 -14.78
N TYR A 338 15.22 5.69 -13.75
CA TYR A 338 13.94 6.15 -13.26
C TYR A 338 13.96 7.62 -12.80
N ARG A 339 15.03 8.05 -12.11
CA ARG A 339 15.23 9.46 -11.75
C ARG A 339 15.34 10.36 -12.98
N LYS A 340 16.01 9.93 -14.05
CA LYS A 340 16.09 10.69 -15.32
C LYS A 340 14.70 10.83 -15.95
N PHE A 341 13.96 9.73 -16.04
CA PHE A 341 12.58 9.74 -16.53
C PHE A 341 11.69 10.70 -15.73
N ARG A 342 11.78 10.67 -14.39
CA ARG A 342 11.04 11.58 -13.51
C ARG A 342 11.42 13.05 -13.73
N LYS A 343 12.72 13.34 -13.87
CA LYS A 343 13.19 14.70 -14.18
C LYS A 343 12.68 15.21 -15.54
N LEU A 344 12.53 14.33 -16.53
CA LEU A 344 11.89 14.68 -17.81
C LEU A 344 10.41 15.02 -17.60
N LEU A 345 9.68 14.22 -16.82
CA LEU A 345 8.29 14.52 -16.48
C LEU A 345 8.15 15.87 -15.77
N ASN A 346 9.10 16.27 -14.93
CA ASN A 346 9.06 17.56 -14.23
C ASN A 346 9.14 18.78 -15.15
N VAL A 347 9.70 18.64 -16.35
CA VAL A 347 9.71 19.73 -17.34
C VAL A 347 8.28 20.10 -17.75
N TYR A 348 7.36 19.12 -17.74
CA TYR A 348 5.98 19.28 -18.18
C TYR A 348 5.00 19.42 -17.02
N TYR A 349 5.31 18.72 -15.93
CA TYR A 349 4.46 18.61 -14.74
C TYR A 349 5.02 19.38 -13.55
N GLY A 350 5.95 20.31 -13.78
CA GLY A 350 6.63 21.04 -12.71
C GLY A 350 7.35 20.11 -11.73
N ARG A 351 7.90 20.70 -10.67
CA ARG A 351 8.49 19.91 -9.59
C ARG A 351 7.40 19.14 -8.84
N VAL A 352 7.70 17.88 -8.51
CA VAL A 352 6.85 17.04 -7.67
C VAL A 352 7.49 16.80 -6.30
N MET A 353 6.70 16.34 -5.34
CA MET A 353 7.11 16.06 -3.96
C MET A 353 8.47 15.36 -3.85
N MET A 354 8.69 14.38 -4.72
CA MET A 354 9.89 13.54 -4.75
C MET A 354 11.17 14.32 -5.11
N ASP A 355 11.07 15.44 -5.84
CA ASP A 355 12.23 16.30 -6.12
C ASP A 355 12.67 17.05 -4.88
N ASP A 356 11.73 17.66 -4.17
CA ASP A 356 12.01 18.40 -2.96
C ASP A 356 12.59 17.48 -1.87
N ILE A 357 12.10 16.23 -1.80
CA ILE A 357 12.63 15.21 -0.89
C ILE A 357 14.06 14.83 -1.25
N GLU A 358 14.36 14.62 -2.54
CA GLU A 358 15.72 14.32 -3.01
C GLU A 358 16.68 15.51 -2.81
N GLU A 359 16.19 16.75 -2.83
CA GLU A 359 16.95 17.97 -2.54
C GLU A 359 17.07 18.28 -1.04
N GLY A 360 16.53 17.42 -0.16
CA GLY A 360 16.71 17.51 1.29
C GLY A 360 15.68 18.38 2.02
N VAL A 361 14.59 18.78 1.36
CA VAL A 361 13.47 19.46 2.01
C VAL A 361 12.78 18.51 2.99
N ASP A 362 12.31 19.06 4.12
CA ASP A 362 11.57 18.33 5.15
C ASP A 362 10.34 17.62 4.53
N PRO A 363 10.29 16.27 4.56
CA PRO A 363 9.21 15.49 3.96
C PRO A 363 7.82 15.90 4.47
N ASP A 364 7.67 16.22 5.76
CA ASP A 364 6.37 16.55 6.34
C ASP A 364 5.89 17.93 5.86
N LYS A 365 6.81 18.88 5.69
CA LYS A 365 6.49 20.20 5.11
C LYS A 365 6.10 20.07 3.65
N THR A 366 6.79 19.23 2.89
CA THR A 366 6.45 18.96 1.49
C THR A 366 5.09 18.29 1.36
N ILE A 367 4.78 17.29 2.19
CA ILE A 367 3.45 16.64 2.23
C ILE A 367 2.37 17.65 2.61
N ALA A 368 2.58 18.44 3.67
CA ALA A 368 1.59 19.41 4.15
C ALA A 368 1.30 20.52 3.13
N ARG A 369 2.34 21.07 2.49
CA ARG A 369 2.21 22.08 1.43
C ARG A 369 1.39 21.55 0.26
N LEU A 370 1.65 20.31 -0.15
CA LEU A 370 0.97 19.72 -1.30
C LEU A 370 -0.46 19.26 -1.00
N LEU A 371 -0.74 18.78 0.23
CA LEU A 371 -2.13 18.57 0.67
C LEU A 371 -2.93 19.88 0.61
N HIS A 372 -2.31 21.00 0.99
CA HIS A 372 -2.92 22.32 0.86
C HIS A 372 -3.13 22.69 -0.62
N GLU A 373 -2.14 22.51 -1.50
CA GLU A 373 -2.27 22.77 -2.94
C GLU A 373 -3.33 21.89 -3.64
N CYS A 374 -3.51 20.64 -3.19
CA CYS A 374 -4.54 19.73 -3.71
C CYS A 374 -5.96 20.01 -3.19
N HIS A 375 -6.12 20.78 -2.11
CA HIS A 375 -7.43 21.20 -1.59
C HIS A 375 -7.86 22.59 -2.08
N VAL A 376 -6.95 23.35 -2.71
CA VAL A 376 -7.17 24.70 -3.22
C VAL A 376 -7.49 24.72 -4.73
N ASN A 377 -7.27 23.61 -5.44
CA ASN A 377 -7.69 23.39 -6.83
C ASN A 377 -8.80 22.34 -6.89
#